data_AF-A0A351BDN5-F1
#
_entry.id   AF-A0A351BDN5-F1
#
_cell.length_a   1.000
_cell.length_b   1.000
_cell.length_c   1.000
_cell.angle_alpha   90.00
_cell.angle_beta   90.00
_cell.angle_gamma   90.00
#
_symmetry.space_group_name_H-M   'P 1'
#
loop_
_entity.id
_entity.type
_entity.pdbx_description
1 polymer ?
#
loop_
_entity_poly.entity_id
_entity_poly.type
_entity_poly.pdbx_seq_one_letter_code
_entity_poly.pdbx_strand_id
1 'polypeptide(L)'
;FNNRSPDDAVMQVAETAIREIVGKNKMDFVLYEGREQIAAVAAQLMQEILDRYKTGILISKVTMQNAQPPEQVQAAFDDAVKASQDRERQKNEGQAYANDVIPKARGTAARLLQEAEGY
;
A
#
# COMPACT_ATOMS: atom_id res chain seq x y z
N PHE A 1 -5.12 29.74 31.27
CA PHE A 1 -6.11 28.76 30.78
C PHE A 1 -6.60 29.22 29.42
N ASN A 2 -5.92 28.84 28.34
CA ASN A 2 -6.25 29.33 27.00
C ASN A 2 -6.38 28.14 26.05
N ASN A 3 -7.46 27.38 26.21
CA ASN A 3 -7.84 26.37 25.24
C ASN A 3 -9.35 26.51 25.00
N ARG A 4 -9.71 27.39 24.06
CA ARG A 4 -11.05 27.42 23.48
C ARG A 4 -11.15 26.14 22.65
N SER A 5 -11.92 25.17 23.14
CA SER A 5 -12.26 23.90 22.48
C SER A 5 -11.07 22.95 22.20
N PRO A 6 -10.64 22.12 23.18
CA PRO A 6 -9.65 21.06 22.96
C PRO A 6 -10.03 20.11 21.81
N ASP A 7 -11.32 19.87 21.61
CA ASP A 7 -11.83 19.00 20.54
C ASP A 7 -11.52 19.57 19.15
N ASP A 8 -11.68 20.88 18.96
CA ASP A 8 -11.36 21.57 17.70
C ASP A 8 -9.85 21.49 17.41
N ALA A 9 -9.01 21.62 18.45
CA ALA A 9 -7.57 21.48 18.33
C ALA A 9 -7.17 20.06 17.88
N VAL A 10 -7.78 19.03 18.48
CA VAL A 10 -7.54 17.64 18.07
C VAL A 10 -7.98 17.41 16.62
N MET A 11 -9.12 17.95 16.21
CA MET A 11 -9.61 17.82 14.84
C MET A 11 -8.66 18.46 13.82
N GLN A 12 -8.20 19.69 14.08
CA GLN A 12 -7.25 20.38 13.21
C GLN A 12 -5.91 19.63 13.10
N VAL A 13 -5.44 19.07 14.21
CA VAL A 13 -4.22 18.26 14.24
C VAL A 13 -4.40 16.97 13.45
N ALA A 14 -5.55 16.30 13.59
CA ALA A 14 -5.88 15.10 12.82
C ALA A 14 -5.93 15.37 11.31
N GLU A 15 -6.62 16.44 10.88
CA GLU A 15 -6.69 16.83 9.47
C GLU A 15 -5.30 17.10 8.88
N THR A 16 -4.46 17.82 9.64
CA THR A 16 -3.10 18.15 9.22
C THR A 16 -2.24 16.90 9.09
N ALA A 17 -2.26 16.03 10.10
CA ALA A 17 -1.50 14.78 10.12
C ALA A 17 -1.90 13.84 8.98
N ILE A 18 -3.22 13.66 8.78
CA ILE A 18 -3.73 12.81 7.69
C ILE A 18 -3.33 13.39 6.33
N ARG A 19 -3.49 14.71 6.12
CA ARG A 19 -3.12 15.35 4.85
C ARG A 19 -1.63 15.17 4.53
N GLU A 20 -0.77 15.30 5.54
CA GLU A 20 0.68 15.09 5.37
C GLU A 20 1.00 13.64 4.99
N ILE A 21 0.44 12.67 5.71
CA ILE A 21 0.73 11.26 5.49
C ILE A 21 0.19 10.81 4.13
N VAL A 22 -1.06 11.17 3.81
CA VAL A 22 -1.66 10.83 2.50
C VAL A 22 -0.88 11.47 1.36
N GLY A 23 -0.44 12.73 1.51
CA GLY A 23 0.34 13.42 0.48
C GLY A 23 1.74 12.85 0.24
N LYS A 24 2.32 12.15 1.23
CA LYS A 24 3.64 11.50 1.11
C LYS A 24 3.58 10.05 0.66
N ASN A 25 2.39 9.44 0.61
CA ASN A 25 2.20 8.05 0.27
C ASN A 25 1.55 7.88 -1.11
N LYS A 26 1.75 6.71 -1.72
CA LYS A 26 1.04 6.35 -2.95
C LYS A 26 -0.45 6.14 -2.63
N MET A 27 -1.31 6.56 -3.55
CA MET A 27 -2.76 6.41 -3.42
C MET A 27 -3.18 4.96 -3.13
N ASP A 28 -2.66 3.99 -3.90
CA ASP A 28 -2.97 2.57 -3.74
C ASP A 28 -2.61 2.03 -2.35
N PHE A 29 -1.48 2.50 -1.81
CA PHE A 29 -1.04 2.15 -0.48
C PHE A 29 -2.00 2.70 0.58
N VAL A 30 -2.45 3.95 0.42
CA VAL A 30 -3.45 4.56 1.33
C VAL A 30 -4.80 3.84 1.26
N LEU A 31 -5.21 3.40 0.07
CA LEU A 31 -6.52 2.80 -0.17
C LEU A 31 -6.59 1.33 0.23
N TYR A 32 -5.54 0.52 0.04
CA TYR A 32 -5.65 -0.94 0.13
C TYR A 32 -4.70 -1.62 1.12
N GLU A 33 -3.48 -1.13 1.27
CA GLU A 33 -2.43 -1.89 1.97
C GLU A 33 -2.09 -1.28 3.34
N GLY A 34 -1.86 0.02 3.37
CA GLY A 34 -1.17 0.71 4.46
C GLY A 34 -2.07 1.28 5.54
N ARG A 35 -3.36 0.96 5.59
CA ARG A 35 -4.32 1.66 6.46
C ARG A 35 -3.96 1.62 7.95
N GLU A 36 -3.58 0.44 8.45
CA GLU A 36 -3.15 0.30 9.85
C GLU A 36 -1.84 1.03 10.11
N GLN A 37 -0.89 0.94 9.18
CA GLN A 37 0.39 1.63 9.28
C GLN A 37 0.21 3.15 9.24
N ILE A 38 -0.64 3.66 8.36
CA ILE A 38 -1.01 5.08 8.27
C ILE A 38 -1.69 5.53 9.55
N ALA A 39 -2.61 4.73 10.11
CA ALA A 39 -3.26 5.05 11.37
C ALA A 39 -2.24 5.15 12.52
N ALA A 40 -1.28 4.22 12.58
CA ALA A 40 -0.21 4.24 13.59
C ALA A 40 0.69 5.47 13.45
N VAL A 41 1.12 5.80 12.22
CA VAL A 41 1.95 6.99 11.94
C VAL A 41 1.16 8.27 12.22
N ALA A 42 -0.13 8.32 11.87
CA ALA A 42 -1.01 9.45 12.18
C ALA A 42 -1.15 9.65 13.68
N ALA A 43 -1.36 8.58 14.45
CA ALA A 43 -1.42 8.66 15.91
C ALA A 43 -0.13 9.24 16.51
N GLN A 44 1.04 8.80 16.03
CA GLN A 44 2.33 9.33 16.48
C GLN A 44 2.49 10.81 16.15
N LEU A 45 2.20 11.22 14.92
CA LEU A 45 2.30 12.61 14.48
C LEU A 45 1.31 13.52 15.23
N MET A 46 0.08 13.05 15.42
CA MET A 46 -0.92 13.78 16.20
C MET A 46 -0.46 13.98 17.65
N GLN A 47 0.10 12.95 18.29
CA GLN A 47 0.64 13.06 19.64
C GLN A 47 1.79 14.07 19.70
N GLU A 48 2.72 14.02 18.74
CA GLU A 48 3.85 14.97 18.69
C GLU A 48 3.37 16.43 18.60
N ILE A 49 2.36 16.70 17.76
CA ILE A 49 1.82 18.05 17.60
C ILE A 49 1.09 18.51 18.88
N LEU A 50 0.29 17.63 19.50
CA LEU A 50 -0.45 17.94 20.73
C LEU A 50 0.47 18.14 21.95
N ASP A 51 1.57 17.40 22.01
CA ASP A 51 2.62 17.55 23.02
C ASP A 51 3.37 18.87 22.85
N ARG A 52 3.68 19.24 21.61
CA ARG A 52 4.31 20.54 21.27
C ARG A 52 3.44 21.71 21.71
N TYR A 53 2.12 21.59 21.57
CA TYR A 53 1.16 22.58 22.04
C TYR A 53 0.85 22.48 23.54
N LYS A 54 1.48 21.54 24.27
CA LYS A 54 1.29 21.33 25.72
C LYS A 54 -0.19 21.23 26.11
N THR A 55 -0.97 20.54 25.26
CA THR A 55 -2.42 20.42 25.42
C THR A 55 -2.82 19.50 26.56
N GLY A 56 -1.94 18.57 26.96
CA GLY A 56 -2.24 17.53 27.95
C GLY A 56 -3.13 16.40 27.42
N ILE A 57 -3.37 16.35 26.11
CA ILE A 57 -4.22 15.36 25.46
C ILE A 57 -3.40 14.14 25.05
N LEU A 58 -3.89 12.95 25.36
CA LEU A 58 -3.29 11.67 24.97
C LEU A 58 -4.14 10.98 23.90
N ILE A 59 -3.52 10.64 22.77
CA ILE A 59 -4.14 9.87 21.70
C ILE A 59 -4.11 8.39 22.08
N SER A 60 -5.30 7.81 22.29
CA SER A 60 -5.43 6.38 22.66
C SER A 60 -5.42 5.46 21.43
N LYS A 61 -6.16 5.84 20.38
CA LYS A 61 -6.27 5.06 19.13
C LYS A 61 -6.67 5.98 17.98
N VAL A 62 -6.08 5.73 16.82
CA VAL A 62 -6.53 6.28 15.53
C VAL A 62 -6.94 5.11 14.65
N THR A 63 -8.04 5.26 13.93
CA THR A 63 -8.51 4.28 12.95
C THR A 63 -8.88 5.00 11.67
N MET A 64 -8.36 4.50 10.55
CA MET A 64 -8.74 5.00 9.23
C MET A 64 -10.09 4.41 8.84
N GLN A 65 -11.01 5.27 8.43
CA GLN A 65 -12.25 4.83 7.78
C GLN A 65 -11.97 4.36 6.34
N ASN A 66 -12.97 3.75 5.71
CA ASN A 66 -12.88 3.37 4.30
C ASN A 66 -12.59 4.62 3.45
N ALA A 67 -11.38 4.70 2.91
CA ALA A 67 -11.01 5.71 1.94
C ALA A 67 -11.54 5.30 0.55
N GLN A 68 -12.12 6.26 -0.17
CA GLN A 68 -12.60 6.09 -1.53
C GLN A 68 -12.04 7.21 -2.41
N PRO A 69 -11.70 6.92 -3.68
CA PRO A 69 -11.36 7.96 -4.63
C PRO A 69 -12.57 8.87 -4.88
N PRO A 70 -12.38 10.15 -5.24
CA PRO A 70 -13.47 11.04 -5.62
C PRO A 70 -14.25 10.49 -6.82
N GLU A 71 -15.57 10.68 -6.84
CA GLU A 71 -16.47 10.14 -7.89
C GLU A 71 -16.01 10.49 -9.31
N GLN A 72 -15.50 11.70 -9.50
CA GLN A 72 -15.05 12.24 -10.80
C GLN A 72 -13.91 11.43 -11.43
N VAL A 73 -13.10 10.75 -10.62
CA VAL A 73 -11.94 9.98 -11.07
C VAL A 73 -12.08 8.48 -10.78
N GLN A 74 -13.22 8.04 -10.27
CA GLN A 74 -13.42 6.67 -9.83
C GLN A 74 -13.35 5.67 -10.98
N ALA A 75 -13.98 5.97 -12.12
CA ALA A 75 -13.93 5.10 -13.30
C ALA A 75 -12.51 4.92 -13.85
N ALA A 76 -11.72 6.01 -13.90
CA ALA A 76 -10.33 5.95 -14.33
C ALA A 76 -9.46 5.17 -13.34
N PHE A 77 -9.77 5.27 -12.04
CA PHE A 77 -9.09 4.54 -11.00
C PHE A 77 -9.36 3.03 -11.09
N ASP A 78 -10.62 2.64 -11.24
CA ASP A 78 -11.02 1.24 -11.40
C ASP A 78 -10.36 0.60 -12.62
N ASP A 79 -10.27 1.34 -13.74
CA ASP A 79 -9.57 0.88 -14.95
C ASP A 79 -8.06 0.72 -14.73
N ALA A 80 -7.41 1.68 -14.05
CA ALA A 80 -5.99 1.59 -13.72
C ALA A 80 -5.68 0.41 -12.79
N VAL A 81 -6.52 0.16 -11.78
CA VAL A 81 -6.39 -1.00 -10.88
C VAL A 81 -6.54 -2.31 -11.67
N LYS A 82 -7.55 -2.40 -12.54
CA LYS A 82 -7.76 -3.58 -13.39
C LYS A 82 -6.56 -3.82 -14.30
N ALA A 83 -6.04 -2.79 -14.95
CA ALA A 83 -4.86 -2.89 -15.81
C ALA A 83 -3.61 -3.33 -15.02
N SER A 84 -3.44 -2.84 -13.79
CA SER A 84 -2.34 -3.26 -12.90
C SER A 84 -2.44 -4.74 -12.52
N GLN A 85 -3.64 -5.21 -12.18
CA GLN A 85 -3.90 -6.63 -11.88
C GLN A 85 -3.67 -7.53 -13.11
N ASP A 86 -4.15 -7.11 -14.28
CA ASP A 86 -3.95 -7.84 -15.53
C ASP A 86 -2.46 -7.93 -15.88
N ARG A 87 -1.70 -6.85 -15.68
CA ARG A 87 -0.25 -6.83 -15.87
C ARG A 87 0.45 -7.81 -14.93
N GLU A 88 0.13 -7.80 -13.63
CA GLU A 88 0.76 -8.70 -12.67
C GLU A 88 0.40 -10.16 -12.96
N ARG A 89 -0.84 -10.43 -13.41
CA ARG A 89 -1.26 -11.76 -13.88
C ARG A 89 -0.42 -12.22 -15.07
N GLN A 90 -0.29 -11.40 -16.13
CA GLN A 90 0.50 -11.74 -17.31
C GLN A 90 1.97 -11.99 -16.99
N LYS A 91 2.55 -11.19 -16.08
CA LYS A 91 3.92 -11.38 -15.61
C LYS A 91 4.09 -12.72 -14.88
N ASN A 92 3.15 -13.08 -14.02
CA ASN A 92 3.17 -14.35 -13.30
C ASN A 92 2.99 -15.54 -14.24
N GLU A 93 2.09 -15.45 -15.21
CA GLU A 93 1.90 -16.46 -16.26
C GLU A 93 3.17 -16.64 -17.10
N GLY A 94 3.81 -15.54 -17.52
CA GLY A 94 5.07 -15.58 -18.26
C GLY A 94 6.21 -16.20 -17.45
N GLN A 95 6.31 -15.87 -16.16
CA GLN A 95 7.31 -16.48 -15.28
C GLN A 95 7.04 -17.97 -15.07
N ALA A 96 5.78 -18.38 -14.90
CA ALA A 96 5.39 -19.78 -14.79
C ALA A 96 5.72 -20.55 -16.07
N TYR A 97 5.43 -19.99 -17.24
CA TYR A 97 5.78 -20.58 -18.52
C TYR A 97 7.29 -20.76 -18.69
N ALA A 98 8.09 -19.73 -18.37
CA ALA A 98 9.54 -19.82 -18.40
C ALA A 98 10.07 -20.90 -17.43
N ASN A 99 9.50 -20.97 -16.23
CA ASN A 99 9.85 -21.96 -15.23
C ASN A 99 9.44 -23.39 -15.61
N ASP A 100 8.48 -23.57 -16.51
CA ASP A 100 8.07 -24.90 -17.01
C ASP A 100 8.90 -25.34 -18.23
N VAL A 101 9.07 -24.43 -19.22
CA VAL A 101 9.71 -24.76 -20.49
C VAL A 101 11.22 -24.91 -20.34
N ILE A 102 11.89 -24.04 -19.60
CA ILE A 102 13.36 -24.05 -19.49
C ILE A 102 13.87 -25.37 -18.89
N PRO A 103 13.33 -25.88 -17.75
CA PRO A 103 13.79 -27.15 -17.19
C PRO A 103 13.45 -28.35 -18.08
N LYS A 104 12.27 -28.39 -18.70
CA LYS A 104 11.88 -29.47 -19.63
C LYS A 104 12.80 -29.55 -20.84
N ALA A 105 13.13 -28.41 -21.44
CA ALA A 105 14.05 -28.33 -22.58
C ALA A 105 15.46 -28.80 -22.18
N ARG A 106 15.97 -28.35 -21.01
CA ARG A 106 17.26 -28.80 -20.47
C ARG A 106 17.29 -30.31 -20.19
N GLY A 107 16.24 -30.86 -19.58
CA GLY A 107 16.13 -32.29 -19.32
C GLY A 107 16.08 -33.12 -20.60
N THR A 108 15.36 -32.64 -21.61
CA THR A 108 15.31 -33.29 -22.94
C THR A 108 16.67 -33.27 -23.63
N ALA A 109 17.37 -32.13 -23.61
CA ALA A 109 18.70 -32.01 -24.18
C ALA A 109 19.71 -32.94 -23.48
N ALA A 110 19.71 -32.99 -22.15
CA ALA A 110 20.59 -33.88 -21.38
C ALA A 110 20.33 -35.36 -21.70
N ARG A 111 19.06 -35.77 -21.79
CA ARG A 111 18.68 -37.13 -22.18
C ARG A 111 19.19 -37.49 -23.57
N LEU A 112 19.02 -36.59 -24.54
CA LEU A 112 19.43 -36.82 -25.93
C LEU A 112 20.95 -36.97 -26.06
N LEU A 113 21.71 -36.23 -25.23
CA LEU A 113 23.16 -36.30 -25.15
C LEU A 113 23.63 -37.62 -24.53
N GLN A 114 22.98 -38.07 -23.45
CA GLN A 114 23.26 -39.38 -22.83
C GLN A 114 22.92 -40.55 -23.77
N GLU A 115 21.83 -40.47 -24.53
CA GLU A 115 21.48 -41.47 -25.54
C GLU A 115 22.54 -41.55 -26.65
N ALA A 116 23.16 -40.43 -27.02
CA ALA A 116 24.20 -40.38 -28.04
C ALA A 116 25.58 -40.89 -27.54
N GLU A 117 25.91 -40.69 -26.27
CA GLU A 117 27.16 -41.19 -25.66
C GLU A 117 27.10 -42.68 -25.28
N GLY A 118 25.90 -43.26 -25.19
CA GLY A 118 25.69 -44.66 -24.85
C GLY A 118 25.86 -45.66 -26.01
N TYR A 119 26.11 -45.18 -27.23
CA TYR A 119 26.44 -45.98 -28.43
C TYR A 119 27.93 -45.88 -28.78
#